data_AF-R6WT48-F1
#
_entry.id   AF-R6WT48-F1
#
_cell.length_a   1.000
_cell.length_b   1.000
_cell.length_c   1.000
_cell.angle_alpha   90.00
_cell.angle_beta   90.00
_cell.angle_gamma   90.00
#
_symmetry.space_group_name_H-M   'P 1'
#
loop_
_entity.id
_entity.type
_entity.pdbx_description
1 polymer ?
#
loop_
_entity_poly.entity_id
_entity_poly.type
_entity_poly.pdbx_seq_one_letter_code
_entity_poly.pdbx_strand_id
1 'polypeptide(L)' 'MSKFDMIIGYTGIKRELQQIADTLKNCEAYEKLNVSPSRGLLLHGEPGVGKSLMASAIIYY' A
#
# COMPACT_ATOMS: atom_id res chain seq x y z
N MET A 1 -9.48 12.57 -4.73
CA MET A 1 -8.28 12.15 -5.50
C MET A 1 -7.37 11.43 -4.53
N SER A 2 -7.10 10.15 -4.76
CA SER A 2 -6.24 9.35 -3.90
C SER A 2 -4.79 9.77 -4.08
N LYS A 3 -3.96 9.70 -3.02
CA LYS A 3 -2.50 9.90 -3.17
C LYS A 3 -1.88 8.89 -4.14
N PHE A 4 -2.52 7.73 -4.36
CA PHE A 4 -2.11 6.78 -5.38
C PHE A 4 -2.20 7.33 -6.81
N ASP A 5 -3.07 8.30 -7.06
CA ASP A 5 -3.23 8.95 -8.37
C ASP A 5 -2.00 9.81 -8.73
N MET A 6 -1.24 10.26 -7.73
CA MET A 6 -0.01 11.05 -7.93
C MET A 6 1.20 10.19 -8.31
N ILE A 7 1.14 8.88 -8.05
CA ILE A 7 2.17 7.94 -8.46
C ILE A 7 1.92 7.67 -9.95
N ILE A 8 2.93 7.76 -10.81
CA ILE A 8 2.81 7.45 -12.24
C ILE A 8 3.54 6.13 -12.52
N GLY A 9 2.99 5.27 -13.38
CA GLY A 9 3.54 3.93 -13.63
C GLY A 9 3.35 2.97 -12.47
N TYR A 10 4.23 1.96 -12.37
CA TYR A 10 4.25 0.96 -11.29
C TYR A 10 2.91 0.26 -11.03
N THR A 11 2.15 -0.04 -12.09
CA THR A 11 0.77 -0.54 -11.97
C THR A 11 0.64 -1.80 -11.10
N GLY A 12 1.59 -2.74 -11.21
CA GLY A 12 1.61 -3.93 -10.36
C GLY A 12 1.82 -3.60 -8.88
N ILE A 13 2.86 -2.81 -8.58
CA ILE A 13 3.18 -2.37 -7.22
C ILE A 13 2.02 -1.57 -6.62
N LYS A 14 1.45 -0.61 -7.36
CA LYS A 14 0.28 0.16 -6.90
C LYS A 14 -0.87 -0.74 -6.48
N ARG A 15 -1.17 -1.77 -7.27
CA ARG A 15 -2.26 -2.70 -6.98
C ARG A 15 -1.98 -3.47 -5.68
N GLU A 16 -0.77 -3.97 -5.50
CA GLU A 16 -0.37 -4.63 -4.25
C GLU A 16 -0.46 -3.70 -3.04
N LEU A 17 0.03 -2.46 -3.17
CA LEU A 17 -0.05 -1.46 -2.10
C LEU A 17 -1.49 -1.09 -1.76
N GLN A 18 -2.38 -1.00 -2.74
CA GLN A 18 -3.80 -0.77 -2.52
C GLN A 18 -4.46 -1.95 -1.79
N GLN A 19 -4.09 -3.19 -2.12
CA GLN A 19 -4.59 -4.38 -1.41
C GLN A 19 -4.12 -4.38 0.05
N ILE A 20 -2.84 -4.09 0.30
CA ILE A 20 -2.31 -3.97 1.67
C ILE A 20 -3.06 -2.88 2.43
N ALA A 21 -3.28 -1.73 1.80
CA ALA A 21 -3.96 -0.61 2.42
C ALA A 21 -5.45 -0.93 2.70
N ASP A 22 -6.13 -1.66 1.82
CA ASP A 22 -7.49 -2.16 2.04
C ASP A 22 -7.57 -3.13 3.22
N THR A 23 -6.61 -4.06 3.32
CA THR A 23 -6.51 -4.99 4.47
C THR A 23 -6.33 -4.25 5.78
N LEU A 24 -5.52 -3.20 5.81
CA LEU A 24 -5.30 -2.36 7.00
C LEU A 24 -6.54 -1.52 7.36
N LYS A 25 -7.33 -1.10 6.37
CA LYS A 25 -8.53 -0.29 6.58
C LYS A 25 -9.72 -1.13 7.04
N ASN A 26 -9.82 -2.36 6.54
CA ASN A 26 -10.93 -3.27 6.77
C ASN A 26 -10.54 -4.49 7.64
N CYS A 27 -9.62 -4.31 8.61
CA CYS A 27 -9.06 -5.40 9.42
C CYS A 27 -10.12 -6.38 9.95
N GLU A 28 -11.24 -5.90 10.48
CA GLU A 28 -12.30 -6.76 11.05
C GLU A 28 -12.91 -7.72 10.02
N ALA A 29 -13.06 -7.29 8.76
CA ALA A 29 -13.58 -8.14 7.68
C ALA A 29 -12.57 -9.22 7.31
N TYR A 30 -11.28 -8.88 7.28
CA TYR A 30 -10.20 -9.82 6.97
C TYR A 30 -9.94 -10.81 8.11
N GLU A 31 -10.06 -10.38 9.37
CA GLU A 31 -9.97 -11.25 10.56
C GLU A 31 -11.06 -12.32 10.55
N LYS A 32 -12.30 -11.97 10.18
CA LYS A 32 -13.40 -12.94 10.02
C LYS A 32 -13.11 -14.00 8.95
N LEU A 33 -12.24 -13.69 7.99
CA LEU A 33 -11.78 -14.59 6.93
C LEU A 33 -10.48 -15.32 7.31
N ASN A 34 -10.00 -15.20 8.54
CA ASN A 34 -8.70 -15.70 9.01
C ASN A 34 -7.51 -15.16 8.18
N VAL A 35 -7.65 -13.97 7.60
CA VAL A 35 -6.57 -13.26 6.91
C VAL A 35 -5.96 -12.27 7.89
N SER A 36 -4.67 -12.43 8.18
CA SER A 36 -3.95 -11.49 9.04
C SER A 36 -3.29 -10.39 8.20
N PRO A 37 -3.33 -9.11 8.67
CA PRO A 37 -2.64 -8.03 7.99
C PRO A 37 -1.12 -8.24 8.03
N SER A 38 -0.42 -7.79 6.99
CA SER A 38 1.05 -7.81 6.96
C SER A 38 1.62 -6.97 8.09
N ARG A 39 2.52 -7.53 8.90
CA ARG A 39 3.12 -6.85 10.06
C ARG A 39 4.04 -5.67 9.70
N GLY A 40 4.52 -5.61 8.45
CA GLY A 40 5.37 -4.53 7.96
C GLY A 40 5.61 -4.64 6.47
N LEU A 41 5.92 -3.52 5.83
CA LEU A 41 6.22 -3.40 4.41
C LEU A 41 7.59 -2.72 4.24
N LEU A 42 8.48 -3.34 3.47
CA LEU A 42 9.78 -2.78 3.11
C LEU A 42 9.76 -2.31 1.65
N LEU A 43 9.94 -1.01 1.43
CA LEU A 43 10.16 -0.46 0.09
C LEU A 43 11.65 -0.32 -0.17
N HIS A 44 12.17 -1.07 -1.14
CA HIS A 44 13.59 -1.05 -1.52
C HIS A 44 13.79 -0.59 -2.97
N GLY A 45 14.97 -0.04 -3.27
CA GLY A 45 15.33 0.43 -4.61
C GLY A 45 16.27 1.63 -4.58
N GLU A 46 16.69 2.11 -5.74
CA GLU A 46 17.59 3.26 -5.90
C GLU A 46 16.98 4.58 -5.39
N PRO A 47 17.78 5.55 -4.92
CA PRO A 47 17.28 6.86 -4.52
C PRO A 47 16.50 7.53 -5.68
N GLY A 48 15.42 8.26 -5.36
CA GLY A 48 14.63 8.99 -6.36
C GLY A 48 13.48 8.21 -7.03
N VAL A 49 13.35 6.90 -6.84
CA VAL A 49 12.28 6.08 -7.49
C VAL A 49 10.87 6.21 -6.86
N GLY A 50 10.67 7.15 -5.93
CA GLY A 50 9.34 7.42 -5.36
C GLY A 50 8.93 6.54 -4.16
N LYS A 51 9.87 5.83 -3.51
CA LYS A 51 9.59 5.01 -2.30
C LYS A 51 8.83 5.78 -1.20
N SER A 52 9.30 6.99 -0.87
CA SER A 52 8.64 7.81 0.17
C SER A 52 7.25 8.29 -0.25
N LEU A 53 7.04 8.53 -1.55
CA LEU A 53 5.72 8.87 -2.09
C LEU A 53 4.76 7.68 -1.98
N MET A 54 5.23 6.48 -2.34
CA MET A 54 4.46 5.23 -2.19
C MET A 54 4.08 4.97 -0.72
N ALA A 55 5.04 5.12 0.21
CA ALA A 55 4.76 4.99 1.63
C ALA A 55 3.70 6.00 2.11
N SER A 56 3.79 7.25 1.65
CA SER A 56 2.78 8.27 1.95
C SER A 56 1.40 7.88 1.44
N ALA A 57 1.30 7.34 0.23
CA ALA A 57 0.01 6.95 -0.34
C ALA A 57 -0.73 5.90 0.52
N ILE A 58 0.01 4.96 1.13
CA ILE A 58 -0.55 3.93 2.04
C ILE A 58 -1.00 4.55 3.36
N ILE A 59 -0.18 5.42 3.96
CA ILE A 59 -0.47 6.05 5.27
C ILE A 59 -1.76 6.88 5.23
N TYR A 60 -2.09 7.47 4.07
CA TYR A 60 -3.26 8.34 3.90
C TYR A 60 -4.39 7.69 3.06
N TYR A 61 -4.38 6.36 2.90
CA TYR A 61 -5.40 5.60 2.18
C TYR A 61 -6.68 5.39 3.00
#